data_AF-A0A5S4YP91-F1
#
_entry.id   AF-A0A5S4YP91-F1
#
_cell.length_a   1.000
_cell.length_b   1.000
_cell.length_c   1.000
_cell.angle_alpha   90.00
_cell.angle_beta   90.00
_cell.angle_gamma   90.00
#
_symmetry.space_group_name_H-M   'P 1'
#
loop_
_entity.id
_entity.type
_entity.pdbx_description
1 polymer ?
#
loop_
_entity_poly.entity_id
_entity_poly.type
_entity_poly.pdbx_seq_one_letter_code
_entity_poly.pdbx_strand_id
1 'polypeptide(L)'
;MLDGIVAGQKADALGQYVSNRVRYFATRSAKDPSTVVKEALELFEQDWKEPLRRTAISSGKKAFAALNGQFQEKFGLSITSNQVIKHLERSDVGDLVDILRDLDEFARIMPTPVRGLT
;
A
#
# COMPACT_ATOMS: atom_id res chain seq x y z
N MET A 1 0.53 -21.11 -0.44
CA MET A 1 1.42 -20.63 0.63
C MET A 1 1.13 -19.16 0.92
N LEU A 2 1.31 -18.28 -0.07
CA LEU A 2 1.01 -16.86 0.02
C LEU A 2 -0.45 -16.56 0.39
N ASP A 3 -1.41 -17.25 -0.24
CA ASP A 3 -2.84 -17.01 0.03
C ASP A 3 -3.21 -17.19 1.51
N GLY A 4 -2.64 -18.18 2.20
CA GLY A 4 -2.89 -18.39 3.63
C GLY A 4 -2.31 -17.27 4.49
N ILE A 5 -1.11 -16.78 4.14
CA ILE A 5 -0.45 -15.65 4.82
C ILE A 5 -1.27 -14.37 4.63
N VAL A 6 -1.73 -14.11 3.41
CA VAL A 6 -2.55 -12.94 3.08
C VAL A 6 -3.92 -13.05 3.74
N ALA A 7 -4.55 -14.23 3.72
CA ALA A 7 -5.83 -14.46 4.38
C ALA A 7 -5.78 -14.15 5.89
N GLY A 8 -4.67 -14.48 6.55
CA GLY A 8 -4.44 -14.17 7.96
C GLY A 8 -4.36 -12.67 8.29
N GLN A 9 -4.26 -11.80 7.28
CA GLN A 9 -4.18 -10.35 7.46
C GLN A 9 -5.54 -9.64 7.29
N LYS A 10 -6.66 -10.37 7.08
CA LYS A 10 -7.95 -9.76 6.75
C LYS A 10 -8.38 -8.66 7.72
N ALA A 11 -8.31 -8.94 9.02
CA ALA A 11 -8.75 -8.00 10.05
C ALA A 11 -7.88 -6.72 10.07
N ASP A 12 -6.55 -6.88 10.02
CA ASP A 12 -5.61 -5.76 9.97
C ASP A 12 -5.81 -4.91 8.71
N ALA A 13 -5.91 -5.57 7.55
CA ALA A 13 -6.12 -4.93 6.26
C ALA A 13 -7.43 -4.13 6.25
N LEU A 14 -8.52 -4.72 6.75
CA LEU A 14 -9.81 -4.05 6.86
C LEU A 14 -9.73 -2.80 7.75
N GLY A 15 -9.12 -2.92 8.93
CA GLY A 15 -8.95 -1.80 9.86
C GLY A 15 -8.19 -0.63 9.23
N GLN A 16 -7.11 -0.93 8.51
CA GLN A 16 -6.34 0.09 7.78
C GLN A 16 -7.14 0.72 6.65
N TYR A 17 -7.82 -0.12 5.84
CA TYR A 17 -8.63 0.33 4.71
C TYR A 17 -9.72 1.32 5.15
N VAL A 18 -10.48 0.96 6.19
CA VAL A 18 -11.54 1.81 6.75
C VAL A 18 -10.95 3.08 7.37
N SER A 19 -9.91 2.96 8.20
CA SER A 19 -9.27 4.11 8.86
C SER A 19 -8.77 5.15 7.85
N ASN A 20 -8.11 4.70 6.78
CA ASN A 20 -7.59 5.58 5.75
C ASN A 20 -8.71 6.30 5.01
N ARG A 21 -9.80 5.59 4.70
CA ARG A 21 -10.95 6.17 3.99
C ARG A 21 -11.71 7.18 4.83
N VAL A 22 -11.96 6.86 6.11
CA VAL A 22 -12.57 7.81 7.07
C VAL A 22 -11.71 9.07 7.19
N ARG A 23 -10.40 8.92 7.40
CA ARG A 23 -9.46 10.04 7.50
C ARG A 23 -9.44 10.91 6.24
N TYR A 24 -9.48 10.29 5.06
CA TYR A 24 -9.50 11.00 3.78
C TYR A 24 -10.74 11.89 3.66
N PHE A 25 -11.93 11.35 3.97
CA PHE A 25 -13.20 12.06 3.82
C PHE A 25 -13.56 12.99 4.97
N ALA A 26 -12.95 12.82 6.15
CA ALA A 26 -13.23 13.63 7.34
C ALA A 26 -13.13 15.15 7.10
N THR A 27 -12.26 15.59 6.18
CA THR A 27 -12.09 17.02 5.83
C THR A 27 -12.47 17.36 4.40
N ARG A 28 -12.93 16.38 3.61
CA ARG A 28 -13.11 16.50 2.15
C ARG A 28 -14.54 16.26 1.67
N SER A 29 -15.46 15.97 2.58
CA SER A 29 -16.84 15.64 2.23
C SER A 29 -17.79 15.93 3.39
N ALA A 30 -19.06 16.20 3.05
CA ALA A 30 -20.15 16.28 4.01
C ALA A 30 -20.79 14.89 4.32
N LYS A 31 -20.20 13.80 3.80
CA LYS A 31 -20.67 12.44 4.09
C LYS A 31 -20.56 12.14 5.58
N ASP A 32 -21.63 11.57 6.14
CA ASP A 32 -21.62 11.05 7.49
C ASP A 32 -20.58 9.92 7.66
N PRO A 33 -19.84 9.85 8.78
CA PRO A 33 -18.82 8.82 9.00
C PRO A 33 -19.35 7.38 8.83
N SER A 34 -20.59 7.10 9.25
CA SER A 34 -21.18 5.76 9.10
C SER A 34 -21.39 5.38 7.63
N THR A 35 -21.71 6.37 6.78
CA THR A 35 -21.82 6.18 5.33
C THR A 35 -20.46 5.84 4.73
N VAL A 36 -19.41 6.57 5.12
CA VAL A 36 -18.04 6.32 4.66
C VAL A 36 -17.55 4.92 5.07
N VAL A 37 -17.85 4.50 6.31
CA VAL A 37 -17.50 3.16 6.81
C VAL A 37 -18.24 2.07 6.02
N LYS A 38 -19.54 2.23 5.77
CA LYS A 38 -20.32 1.28 4.97
C LYS A 38 -19.74 1.11 3.57
N GLU A 39 -19.48 2.21 2.87
CA GLU A 39 -18.86 2.19 1.54
C GLU A 39 -17.46 1.55 1.58
N ALA A 40 -16.67 1.82 2.62
CA ALA A 40 -15.35 1.23 2.80
C ALA A 40 -15.42 -0.30 2.93
N LEU A 41 -16.38 -0.80 3.71
CA LEU A 41 -16.60 -2.24 3.91
C LEU A 41 -17.00 -2.93 2.60
N GLU A 42 -17.93 -2.32 1.85
CA GLU A 42 -18.39 -2.87 0.58
C GLU A 42 -17.25 -2.96 -0.45
N LEU A 43 -16.44 -1.90 -0.57
CA LEU A 43 -15.28 -1.88 -1.46
C LEU A 43 -14.20 -2.87 -1.01
N PHE A 44 -13.92 -2.93 0.29
CA PHE A 44 -12.96 -3.87 0.84
C PHE A 44 -13.36 -5.31 0.52
N GLU A 45 -14.63 -5.70 0.71
CA GLU A 45 -15.07 -7.06 0.41
C GLU A 45 -15.06 -7.38 -1.09
N GLN A 46 -15.23 -6.38 -1.97
CA GLN A 46 -15.03 -6.57 -3.41
C GLN A 46 -13.55 -6.84 -3.73
N ASP A 47 -12.66 -5.99 -3.22
CA ASP A 47 -11.21 -6.14 -3.42
C ASP A 47 -10.68 -7.43 -2.80
N TRP A 48 -11.23 -7.85 -1.65
CA TRP A 48 -10.82 -9.05 -0.93
C TRP A 48 -11.16 -10.36 -1.65
N LYS A 49 -12.23 -10.36 -2.47
CA LYS A 49 -12.65 -11.53 -3.24
C LYS A 49 -11.74 -11.83 -4.42
N GLU A 50 -11.05 -10.82 -4.95
CA GLU A 50 -10.18 -10.96 -6.11
C GLU A 50 -8.72 -11.16 -5.63
N PRO A 51 -8.03 -12.26 -6.00
CA PRO A 51 -6.72 -12.60 -5.43
C PRO A 51 -5.62 -11.53 -5.58
N LEU A 52 -5.55 -10.86 -6.74
CA LEU A 52 -4.52 -9.86 -6.99
C LEU A 52 -4.77 -8.60 -6.16
N ARG A 53 -6.01 -8.12 -6.13
CA ARG A 53 -6.47 -6.99 -5.32
C ARG A 53 -6.33 -7.27 -3.84
N ARG A 54 -6.72 -8.46 -3.38
CA ARG A 54 -6.53 -8.90 -2.00
C ARG A 54 -5.06 -8.79 -1.57
N THR A 55 -4.15 -9.18 -2.45
CA THR A 55 -2.71 -9.06 -2.21
C THR A 55 -2.27 -7.60 -2.18
N ALA A 56 -2.79 -6.77 -3.11
CA ALA A 56 -2.49 -5.34 -3.19
C ALA A 56 -2.96 -4.54 -1.96
N ILE A 57 -4.09 -4.90 -1.34
CA ILE A 57 -4.64 -4.22 -0.15
C ILE A 57 -4.10 -4.78 1.18
N SER A 58 -3.27 -5.82 1.12
CA SER A 58 -2.65 -6.44 2.30
C SER A 58 -1.25 -5.88 2.54
N SER A 59 -0.67 -6.13 3.72
CA SER A 59 0.68 -5.67 4.02
C SER A 59 1.72 -6.54 3.32
N GLY A 60 2.24 -6.07 2.19
CA GLY A 60 3.32 -6.75 1.45
C GLY A 60 4.54 -7.03 2.32
N LYS A 61 4.91 -6.12 3.23
CA LYS A 61 6.03 -6.32 4.17
C LYS A 61 5.78 -7.48 5.14
N LYS A 62 4.59 -7.54 5.77
CA LYS A 62 4.23 -8.66 6.66
C LYS A 62 4.14 -9.97 5.87
N ALA A 63 3.55 -9.93 4.68
CA ALA A 63 3.43 -11.10 3.82
C ALA A 63 4.80 -11.65 3.41
N PHE A 64 5.72 -10.78 2.98
CA PHE A 64 7.08 -11.17 2.62
C PHE A 64 7.85 -11.77 3.79
N ALA A 65 7.78 -11.15 4.98
CA ALA A 65 8.44 -11.67 6.17
C ALA A 65 7.91 -13.05 6.59
N ALA A 66 6.58 -13.23 6.57
CA ALA A 66 5.95 -14.51 6.89
C ALA A 66 6.28 -15.59 5.84
N LEU A 67 6.30 -15.21 4.55
CA LEU A 67 6.68 -16.12 3.48
C LEU A 67 8.14 -16.56 3.63
N ASN A 68 9.03 -15.63 3.97
CA ASN A 68 10.43 -15.93 4.20
C ASN A 68 10.63 -16.87 5.42
N GLY A 69 9.85 -16.69 6.49
CA GLY A 69 9.82 -17.62 7.61
C GLY A 69 9.46 -19.04 7.18
N GLN A 70 8.44 -19.19 6.32
CA GLN A 70 8.05 -20.50 5.79
C GLN A 70 9.09 -21.11 4.85
N PHE A 71 9.81 -20.29 4.07
CA PHE A 71 10.93 -20.79 3.26
C PHE A 71 12.08 -21.29 4.12
N GLN A 72 12.40 -20.57 5.20
CA GLN A 72 13.46 -20.94 6.11
C GLN A 72 13.13 -22.26 6.83
N GLU A 73 11.89 -22.42 7.32
CA GLU A 73 11.45 -23.64 8.01
C GLU A 73 11.44 -24.86 7.08
N LYS A 74 10.95 -24.70 5.84
CA LYS A 74 10.75 -25.83 4.93
C LYS A 74 11.98 -26.20 4.11
N PHE A 75 12.82 -25.23 3.79
CA PHE A 75 13.91 -25.40 2.83
C PHE A 75 15.26 -24.92 3.37
N GLY A 76 15.32 -24.32 4.55
CA GLY A 76 16.55 -23.72 5.09
C GLY A 76 17.01 -22.48 4.32
N LEU A 77 16.11 -21.87 3.52
CA LEU A 77 16.41 -20.74 2.65
C LEU A 77 15.83 -19.44 3.20
N SER A 78 16.62 -18.37 3.10
CA SER A 78 16.16 -17.00 3.38
C SER A 78 16.39 -16.12 2.15
N ILE A 79 15.32 -15.48 1.71
CA ILE A 79 15.29 -14.49 0.62
C ILE A 79 15.25 -13.11 1.25
N THR A 80 16.35 -12.38 1.16
CA THR A 80 16.47 -11.01 1.64
C THR A 80 15.84 -10.01 0.66
N SER A 81 15.40 -8.86 1.17
CA SER A 81 14.92 -7.77 0.30
C SER A 81 15.96 -7.34 -0.73
N ASN A 82 17.25 -7.36 -0.37
CA ASN A 82 18.35 -7.04 -1.29
C ASN A 82 18.47 -8.05 -2.44
N GLN A 83 18.22 -9.34 -2.19
CA GLN A 83 18.20 -10.34 -3.26
C GLN A 83 17.01 -10.12 -4.19
N VAL A 84 15.84 -9.78 -3.65
CA VAL A 84 14.67 -9.44 -4.48
C VAL A 84 15.00 -8.24 -5.35
N ILE A 85 15.47 -7.14 -4.75
CA ILE A 85 15.81 -5.89 -5.47
C ILE A 85 16.81 -6.14 -6.59
N LYS A 86 17.82 -6.99 -6.37
CA LYS A 86 18.82 -7.34 -7.41
C LYS A 86 18.24 -8.07 -8.63
N HIS A 87 17.06 -8.67 -8.50
CA HIS A 87 16.39 -9.41 -9.57
C HIS A 87 15.14 -8.71 -10.08
N LEU A 88 14.85 -7.47 -9.62
CA LEU A 88 13.81 -6.65 -10.21
C LEU A 88 14.30 -6.05 -11.52
N GLU A 89 13.44 -6.07 -12.53
CA GLU A 89 13.64 -5.34 -13.78
C GLU A 89 13.15 -3.90 -13.65
N ARG A 90 13.57 -3.03 -14.58
CA ARG A 90 13.13 -1.63 -14.57
C ARG A 90 11.61 -1.49 -14.71
N SER A 91 10.97 -2.40 -15.44
CA SER A 91 9.51 -2.48 -15.59
C SER A 91 8.79 -2.78 -14.28
N ASP A 92 9.43 -3.47 -13.33
CA ASP A 92 8.80 -3.82 -12.05
C ASP A 92 8.66 -2.60 -11.11
N VAL A 93 9.44 -1.55 -11.38
CA VAL A 93 9.53 -0.33 -10.55
C VAL A 93 9.34 0.95 -11.36
N GLY A 94 8.83 0.85 -12.59
CA GLY A 94 8.74 1.98 -13.54
C GLY A 94 8.06 3.22 -12.95
N ASP A 95 6.85 3.04 -12.41
CA ASP A 95 6.07 4.13 -11.82
C ASP A 95 6.80 4.81 -10.65
N LEU A 96 7.58 4.07 -9.86
CA LEU A 96 8.37 4.64 -8.76
C LEU A 96 9.49 5.53 -9.28
N VAL A 97 10.11 5.17 -10.41
CA VAL A 97 11.15 6.01 -11.04
C VAL A 97 10.54 7.33 -11.50
N ASP A 98 9.36 7.30 -12.11
CA ASP A 98 8.67 8.51 -12.55
C ASP A 98 8.23 9.37 -11.36
N ILE A 99 7.62 8.78 -10.33
CA ILE A 99 7.24 9.50 -9.10
C ILE A 99 8.44 10.18 -8.44
N LEU A 100 9.58 9.48 -8.34
CA LEU A 100 10.79 10.05 -7.74
C LEU A 100 11.38 11.18 -8.58
N ARG A 101 11.29 11.07 -9.92
CA ARG A 101 11.70 12.16 -10.82
C ARG A 101 10.81 13.38 -10.63
N ASP A 102 9.49 13.19 -10.59
CA ASP A 102 8.53 14.28 -10.41
C ASP A 102 8.70 14.96 -9.04
N LEU A 103 9.04 14.20 -7.99
CA LEU A 103 9.38 14.73 -6.68
C LEU A 103 10.68 15.54 -6.69
N ASP A 104 11.71 15.09 -7.42
CA ASP A 104 12.97 15.83 -7.57
C ASP A 104 12.75 17.13 -8.34
N GLU A 105 11.93 17.11 -9.40
CA GLU A 105 11.54 18.32 -10.12
C GLU A 105 10.78 19.29 -9.22
N PHE A 106 9.76 18.81 -8.50
CA PHE A 106 9.02 19.62 -7.53
C PHE A 106 9.93 20.27 -6.49
N ALA A 107 10.88 19.50 -5.92
CA ALA A 107 11.81 20.00 -4.92
C ALA A 107 12.77 21.08 -5.45
N ARG A 108 13.07 21.06 -6.76
CA ARG A 108 13.93 22.05 -7.42
C ARG A 108 13.19 23.34 -7.78
N ILE A 109 11.86 23.31 -7.88
CA ILE A 109 11.06 24.51 -8.12
C ILE A 109 11.09 25.35 -6.84
N MET A 110 11.88 26.43 -6.86
CA MET A 110 11.86 27.46 -5.82
C MET A 110 10.43 28.00 -5.67
N PRO A 111 9.89 28.13 -4.44
CA PRO A 111 8.56 28.68 -4.26
C PRO A 111 8.54 30.11 -4.81
N THR A 112 7.58 30.39 -5.70
CA THR A 112 7.34 31.75 -6.19
C THR A 112 7.11 32.66 -4.99
N PRO A 113 7.92 33.71 -4.77
CA PRO A 113 7.69 34.61 -3.65
C PRO A 113 6.31 35.24 -3.80
N VAL A 114 5.47 35.05 -2.78
CA VAL A 114 4.15 35.67 -2.72
C VAL A 114 4.35 37.18 -2.62
N ARG A 115 4.24 37.90 -3.75
CA ARG A 115 4.21 39.36 -3.76
C ARG A 115 2.85 39.81 -3.23
N GLY A 116 2.83 40.47 -2.08
CA GLY A 116 1.67 41.29 -1.66
C GLY A 116 1.10 41.07 -0.26
N LEU A 117 1.92 40.86 0.77
CA LEU A 117 1.49 41.11 2.15
C LEU A 117 2.43 42.17 2.76
N THR A 118 2.12 43.43 2.44
CA THR A 118 2.43 44.62 3.25
C THR A 118 1.12 45.16 3.77
#